data_AF-A0A3D5Q6F6-F1
#
_entry.id   AF-A0A3D5Q6F6-F1
#
_cell.length_a   1.000
_cell.length_b   1.000
_cell.length_c   1.000
_cell.angle_alpha   90.00
_cell.angle_beta   90.00
_cell.angle_gamma   90.00
#
_symmetry.space_group_name_H-M   'P 1'
#
loop_
_entity.id
_entity.type
_entity.pdbx_description
1 polymer ?
#
loop_
_entity_poly.entity_id
_entity_poly.type
_entity_poly.pdbx_seq_one_letter_code
_entity_poly.pdbx_strand_id
1 'polypeptide(L)' 'MDKLLIRGRKPLNGEIRISGAKNSALPILAATLLADEPVSVGNLPHLNDITTMIE' A
#
# COMPACT_ATOMS: atom_id res chain seq x y z
N MET A 1 4.92 11.64 -17.56
CA MET A 1 4.38 10.29 -17.84
C MET A 1 5.51 9.32 -17.69
N ASP A 2 5.46 8.52 -16.63
CA ASP A 2 6.50 7.55 -16.35
C ASP A 2 6.33 6.33 -17.26
N LYS A 3 7.45 5.69 -17.60
CA LYS A 3 7.48 4.53 -18.48
C LYS A 3 8.39 3.47 -17.90
N LEU A 4 7.99 2.21 -18.00
CA LEU A 4 8.81 1.06 -17.63
C LEU A 4 9.25 0.34 -18.92
N LEU A 5 10.56 0.25 -19.14
CA LEU A 5 11.15 -0.57 -20.22
C LEU A 5 11.73 -1.85 -19.61
N ILE A 6 11.04 -2.97 -19.82
CA ILE A 6 11.46 -4.28 -19.28
C ILE A 6 12.22 -5.06 -20.36
N ARG A 7 13.41 -5.58 -20.02
CA ARG A 7 14.19 -6.49 -20.87
C ARG A 7 14.16 -7.90 -20.27
N GLY A 8 13.59 -8.86 -21.00
CA GLY A 8 13.39 -10.23 -20.50
C GLY A 8 14.64 -11.13 -20.52
N ARG A 9 14.39 -12.45 -20.61
CA ARG A 9 15.39 -13.55 -20.70
C ARG A 9 16.13 -13.93 -19.40
N LYS A 10 15.59 -13.59 -18.23
CA LYS A 10 16.11 -14.07 -16.94
C LYS A 10 14.97 -14.67 -16.10
N PRO A 11 15.05 -15.93 -15.65
CA PRO A 11 14.10 -16.46 -14.67
C PRO A 11 14.25 -15.69 -13.35
N LEU A 12 13.13 -15.45 -12.67
CA LEU A 12 13.14 -14.84 -11.34
C LEU A 12 13.58 -15.87 -10.30
N ASN A 13 14.46 -15.49 -9.39
CA ASN A 13 14.88 -16.30 -8.25
C ASN A 13 15.17 -15.35 -7.07
N GLY A 14 14.60 -15.66 -5.91
CA GLY A 14 14.74 -14.86 -4.70
C GLY A 14 13.46 -14.82 -3.89
N GLU A 15 13.46 -13.97 -2.87
CA GLU A 15 12.34 -13.75 -1.95
C GLU A 15 12.02 -12.26 -1.86
N ILE A 16 10.76 -11.96 -1.56
CA ILE A 16 10.31 -10.60 -1.28
C ILE A 16 9.38 -10.62 -0.07
N ARG A 17 9.36 -9.52 0.67
CA ARG A 17 8.35 -9.28 1.69
C ARG A 17 7.13 -8.65 1.03
N ILE A 18 5.95 -9.25 1.23
CA ILE A 18 4.69 -8.71 0.73
C ILE A 18 4.29 -7.49 1.58
N SER A 19 3.87 -6.43 0.90
CA SER A 19 3.31 -5.22 1.54
C SER A 19 1.92 -5.50 2.14
N GLY A 20 1.43 -4.58 2.98
CA GLY A 20 0.07 -4.68 3.51
C GLY A 20 -1.03 -4.71 2.44
N ALA A 21 -2.19 -5.23 2.83
CA ALA A 21 -3.34 -5.36 1.94
C ALA A 21 -4.00 -4.00 1.72
N LYS A 22 -3.89 -3.46 0.50
CA LYS A 22 -4.51 -2.20 0.11
C LYS A 22 -6.01 -2.15 0.45
N ASN A 23 -6.75 -3.17 0.03
CA ASN A 23 -8.21 -3.17 0.19
C ASN A 23 -8.68 -3.38 1.64
N SER A 24 -7.79 -3.79 2.54
CA SER A 24 -8.03 -3.74 3.99
C SER A 24 -7.64 -2.38 4.57
N ALA A 25 -6.51 -1.82 4.13
CA ALA A 25 -6.03 -0.52 4.57
C ALA A 25 -7.04 0.62 4.32
N LEU A 26 -7.64 0.70 3.12
CA LEU A 26 -8.57 1.78 2.76
C LEU A 26 -9.77 1.88 3.72
N PRO A 27 -10.56 0.82 3.98
CA PRO A 27 -11.67 0.90 4.93
C PRO A 27 -11.21 1.04 6.38
N ILE A 28 -10.04 0.51 6.77
CA ILE A 28 -9.49 0.71 8.12
C ILE A 28 -9.15 2.18 8.34
N LEU A 29 -8.52 2.84 7.37
CA LEU A 29 -8.23 4.27 7.40
C LEU A 29 -9.51 5.10 7.48
N ALA A 30 -10.55 4.76 6.71
CA ALA A 30 -11.84 5.44 6.82
C ALA A 30 -12.48 5.22 8.21
N ALA A 31 -12.36 4.03 8.78
CA ALA A 31 -12.92 3.70 10.08
C ALA A 31 -12.25 4.45 11.24
N THR A 32 -11.03 5.00 11.07
CA THR A 32 -10.39 5.81 12.13
C THR A 32 -11.15 7.11 12.40
N LEU A 33 -12.00 7.57 11.47
CA LEU A 33 -12.90 8.71 11.68
C LEU A 33 -13.96 8.45 12.75
N LEU A 34 -14.21 7.18 13.10
CA LEU A 34 -15.19 6.79 14.10
C LEU A 34 -14.61 6.76 15.53
N ALA A 35 -13.29 6.88 15.68
CA ALA A 35 -12.63 6.84 16.98
C ALA A 35 -12.64 8.22 17.66
N ASP A 36 -12.79 8.22 18.99
CA ASP A 36 -12.71 9.39 19.86
C ASP A 36 -11.29 9.65 20.41
N GLU A 37 -10.37 8.71 20.20
CA GLU A 37 -8.96 8.79 20.55
C GLU A 37 -8.04 8.57 19.33
N PRO A 38 -6.76 9.00 19.38
CA PRO A 38 -5.81 8.80 18.30
C PRO A 38 -5.62 7.32 17.93
N VAL A 39 -5.73 6.99 16.63
CA VAL A 39 -5.50 5.64 16.10
C VAL A 39 -4.23 5.58 15.27
N SER A 40 -3.40 4.56 15.50
CA SER A 40 -2.22 4.27 14.68
C SER A 40 -2.44 3.04 13.82
N VAL A 41 -2.39 3.19 12.49
CA VAL A 41 -2.54 2.09 11.52
C VAL A 41 -1.18 1.76 10.89
N GLY A 42 -0.65 0.58 11.20
CA GLY A 42 0.64 0.09 10.68
C GLY A 42 0.51 -0.81 9.44
N ASN A 43 1.66 -1.22 8.89
CA ASN A 43 1.75 -2.12 7.73
C ASN A 43 0.95 -1.64 6.50
N LEU A 44 0.94 -0.33 6.23
CA LEU A 44 0.30 0.23 5.04
C LEU A 44 1.20 0.04 3.80
N PRO A 45 0.66 -0.37 2.64
CA PRO A 45 1.44 -0.42 1.41
C PRO A 45 1.69 1.00 0.86
N HIS A 46 2.88 1.26 0.33
CA HIS A 46 3.17 2.54 -0.30
C HIS A 46 2.65 2.57 -1.75
N LEU A 47 1.42 3.05 -1.93
CA LEU A 47 0.68 3.11 -3.19
C LEU A 47 -0.09 4.42 -3.27
N ASN A 48 -0.35 4.89 -4.50
CA ASN A 48 -1.08 6.13 -4.73
C ASN A 48 -2.47 6.14 -4.08
N ASP A 49 -3.18 5.00 -4.09
CA ASP A 49 -4.49 4.87 -3.43
C ASP A 49 -4.44 5.21 -1.92
N ILE A 50 -3.34 4.88 -1.24
CA ILE A 50 -3.15 5.21 0.19
C ILE A 50 -2.84 6.71 0.34
N THR A 51 -1.97 7.25 -0.51
CA THR A 51 -1.67 8.68 -0.55
C THR A 51 -2.94 9.51 -0.74
N THR A 52 -3.78 9.16 -1.72
CA THR A 52 -5.04 9.84 -2.03
C THR A 52 -6.08 9.76 -0.90
N MET A 53 -6.02 8.76 -0.01
CA MET A 53 -6.91 8.72 1.16
C MET A 53 -6.45 9.60 2.33
N ILE A 54 -5.17 9.97 2.36
CA ILE A 54 -4.55 10.74 3.46
C ILE A 54 -4.46 12.23 3.11
N GLU A 55 -4.23 12.56 1.84
CA GLU A 55 -4.18 13.92 1.30
C GLU A 55 -5.57 14.49 1.00
#